data_AF-A0A920QM58-F1
#
_entry.id   AF-A0A920QM58-F1
#
_cell.length_a   1.000
_cell.length_b   1.000
_cell.length_c   1.000
_cell.angle_alpha   90.00
_cell.angle_beta   90.00
_cell.angle_gamma   90.00
#
_symmetry.space_group_name_H-M   'P 1'
#
loop_
_entity.id
_entity.type
_entity.pdbx_description
1 polymer ?
#
loop_
_entity_poly.entity_id
_entity_poly.type
_entity_poly.pdbx_seq_one_letter_code
_entity_poly.pdbx_strand_id
1 'polypeptide(L)' 'MYLLSDPLEKEAPSFGTYVMSDGKSNAWINSSNSNIRRLYSDAFDKHQQSLSEELRSCRVTLNLLSTVDSLYQHGK' A
#
# COMPACT_ATOMS: atom_id res chain seq x y z
N MET A 1 5.84 14.27 6.62
CA MET A 1 6.60 13.09 6.20
C MET A 1 5.91 12.50 4.99
N TYR A 2 6.65 11.99 4.01
CA TYR A 2 6.05 11.38 2.82
C TYR A 2 6.30 9.88 2.82
N LEU A 3 5.24 9.11 2.60
CA LEU A 3 5.34 7.70 2.24
C LEU A 3 5.17 7.61 0.73
N LEU A 4 6.18 7.05 0.06
CA LEU A 4 6.08 6.69 -1.35
C LEU A 4 5.50 5.27 -1.41
N SER A 5 4.45 5.09 -2.20
CA SER A 5 3.82 3.80 -2.45
C SER A 5 3.70 3.55 -3.94
N ASP A 6 3.97 2.32 -4.37
CA ASP A 6 3.60 1.90 -5.72
C ASP A 6 2.11 1.48 -5.76
N PRO A 7 1.32 1.85 -6.79
CA PRO A 7 -0.06 1.37 -6.91
C PRO A 7 -0.20 -0.15 -6.82
N LEU A 8 0.80 -0.92 -7.27
CA LEU A 8 0.80 -2.38 -7.19
C LEU A 8 0.92 -2.92 -5.76
N GLU A 9 1.39 -2.10 -4.80
CA GLU A 9 1.36 -2.45 -3.38
C GLU A 9 -0.06 -2.46 -2.81
N LYS A 10 -0.98 -1.70 -3.42
CA LYS A 10 -2.40 -1.72 -3.07
C LYS A 10 -3.18 -2.68 -3.96
N GLU A 11 -2.93 -2.60 -5.26
CA GLU A 11 -3.64 -3.35 -6.29
C GLU A 11 -2.85 -4.58 -6.72
N ALA A 12 -3.05 -5.68 -5.99
CA ALA A 12 -2.49 -6.96 -6.37
C ALA A 12 -2.89 -7.33 -7.82
N PRO A 13 -1.97 -7.88 -8.64
CA PRO A 13 -2.25 -8.22 -10.03
C PRO A 13 -3.49 -9.09 -10.18
N SER A 14 -4.22 -8.93 -11.28
CA SER A 14 -5.50 -9.64 -11.50
C SER A 14 -5.34 -11.11 -11.90
N PHE A 15 -4.12 -11.59 -12.08
CA PHE A 15 -3.82 -12.95 -12.52
C PHE A 15 -2.50 -13.45 -11.93
N GLY A 16 -2.46 -14.74 -11.62
CA GLY A 16 -1.24 -15.46 -11.25
C GLY A 16 -1.10 -15.75 -9.76
N THR A 17 -0.04 -16.48 -9.42
CA THR A 17 0.30 -16.83 -8.04
C THR A 17 1.54 -16.06 -7.64
N TYR A 18 1.43 -15.29 -6.56
CA TYR A 18 2.52 -14.48 -6.04
C TYR A 18 2.93 -14.99 -4.67
N VAL A 19 4.21 -14.75 -4.34
CA VAL A 19 4.68 -14.81 -2.96
C VAL A 19 4.66 -13.41 -2.40
N MET A 20 3.98 -13.24 -1.27
CA MET A 20 4.12 -12.06 -0.42
C MET A 20 4.99 -12.38 0.78
N SER A 21 5.86 -11.45 1.14
CA SER A 21 6.78 -11.57 2.26
C SER A 21 6.68 -10.34 3.17
N ASP A 22 6.72 -10.57 4.47
CA ASP A 22 6.90 -9.53 5.49
C ASP A 22 8.36 -9.41 5.95
N GLY A 23 9.29 -10.06 5.23
CA GLY A 23 10.71 -10.15 5.57
C GLY A 23 11.04 -11.24 6.60
N LYS A 24 10.04 -11.88 7.22
CA LYS A 24 10.22 -13.00 8.17
C LYS A 24 9.59 -14.29 7.66
N SER A 25 8.49 -14.18 6.94
CA SER A 25 7.67 -15.27 6.45
C SER A 25 7.21 -15.00 5.03
N ASN A 26 6.86 -16.07 4.32
CA ASN A 26 6.38 -16.02 2.95
C ASN A 26 5.00 -16.70 2.88
N ALA A 27 4.05 -16.07 2.20
CA ALA A 27 2.74 -16.61 1.92
C ALA A 27 2.51 -16.65 0.41
N TRP A 28 2.06 -17.81 -0.08
CA TRP A 28 1.62 -17.96 -1.46
C TRP A 28 0.16 -17.55 -1.58
N ILE A 29 -0.13 -16.68 -2.53
CA ILE A 29 -1.47 -16.18 -2.80
C ILE A 29 -1.81 -16.29 -4.27
N ASN A 30 -3.00 -16.82 -4.54
CA ASN A 30 -3.60 -16.79 -5.85
C ASN A 30 -4.32 -15.46 -6.05
N SER A 31 -3.65 -14.54 -6.74
CA SER A 31 -4.15 -13.19 -7.01
C SER A 31 -5.28 -13.15 -8.04
N SER A 32 -5.51 -14.23 -8.79
CA SER A 32 -6.69 -14.37 -9.66
C SER A 32 -8.01 -14.38 -8.86
N ASN A 33 -7.96 -14.71 -7.57
CA ASN A 33 -9.13 -14.68 -6.69
C ASN A 33 -9.48 -13.25 -6.28
N SER A 34 -10.65 -12.76 -6.71
CA SER A 34 -11.14 -11.41 -6.42
C SER A 34 -11.32 -11.13 -4.92
N ASN A 35 -11.73 -12.12 -4.14
CA ASN A 35 -11.90 -11.96 -2.70
C ASN A 35 -10.54 -11.76 -2.02
N ILE A 36 -9.49 -12.47 -2.46
CA ILE A 36 -8.13 -12.31 -1.94
C ILE A 36 -7.58 -10.93 -2.29
N ARG A 37 -7.77 -10.46 -3.52
CA ARG A 37 -7.37 -9.09 -3.90
C ARG A 37 -8.05 -8.03 -3.04
N ARG A 38 -9.36 -8.19 -2.78
CA ARG A 38 -10.10 -7.28 -1.91
C ARG A 38 -9.55 -7.29 -0.48
N LEU A 39 -9.38 -8.47 0.11
CA LEU A 39 -8.81 -8.62 1.45
C LEU A 39 -7.41 -8.00 1.56
N TYR A 40 -6.60 -8.15 0.51
CA TYR A 40 -5.27 -7.54 0.46
C TYR A 40 -5.34 -6.00 0.42
N SER A 41 -6.16 -5.43 -0.48
CA SER A 41 -6.35 -3.98 -0.55
C SER A 41 -6.91 -3.41 0.77
N ASP A 42 -7.87 -4.09 1.39
CA ASP A 42 -8.45 -3.68 2.67
C ASP A 42 -7.38 -3.71 3.80
N ALA A 43 -6.51 -4.73 3.80
CA ALA A 43 -5.42 -4.85 4.75
C ALA A 43 -4.37 -3.76 4.57
N PHE A 44 -4.04 -3.41 3.33
CA PHE A 44 -3.15 -2.30 3.00
C PHE A 44 -3.69 -0.97 3.52
N ASP A 45 -4.96 -0.65 3.22
CA ASP A 45 -5.60 0.59 3.66
C ASP A 45 -5.64 0.69 5.20
N LYS A 46 -5.96 -0.42 5.88
CA LYS A 46 -5.96 -0.48 7.34
C LYS A 46 -4.56 -0.24 7.93
N HIS A 47 -3.52 -0.81 7.31
CA HIS A 47 -2.15 -0.61 7.75
C HIS A 47 -1.70 0.84 7.59
N GLN A 48 -1.99 1.46 6.44
CA GLN A 48 -1.69 2.87 6.21
C GLN A 48 -2.43 3.80 7.18
N GLN A 49 -3.70 3.52 7.47
CA GLN A 49 -4.46 4.28 8.45
C GLN A 49 -3.82 4.18 9.85
N SER A 50 -3.48 2.96 10.29
CA SER A 50 -2.83 2.74 11.59
C SER A 50 -1.51 3.51 11.70
N LEU A 51 -0.68 3.47 10.64
CA LEU A 51 0.59 4.20 10.61
C LEU A 51 0.36 5.72 10.64
N SER A 52 -0.63 6.22 9.89
CA SER A 52 -0.97 7.64 9.89
C SER A 52 -1.46 8.10 11.26
N GLU A 53 -2.23 7.29 11.98
CA GLU A 53 -2.72 7.61 13.32
C GLU A 53 -1.58 7.63 14.35
N GLU A 54 -0.67 6.66 14.28
CA GLU A 54 0.51 6.59 15.14
C GLU A 54 1.40 7.83 14.94
N LEU A 55 1.72 8.19 13.70
CA LEU A 55 2.52 9.38 13.41
C LEU A 55 1.82 10.67 13.82
N ARG A 56 0.49 10.74 13.67
CA ARG A 56 -0.31 11.89 14.11
C ARG A 56 -0.23 12.09 15.62
N SER A 57 -0.13 11.01 16.40
CA SER A 57 0.10 11.11 17.86
C SER A 57 1.40 11.84 18.20
N CYS A 58 2.41 11.73 17.32
CA CYS A 58 3.68 12.45 17.37
C CYS A 58 3.65 13.83 16.68
N ARG A 59 2.46 14.34 16.31
CA ARG A 59 2.25 15.56 15.52
C ARG A 59 2.92 15.54 14.14
N VAL A 60 3.19 14.36 13.61
CA VAL A 60 3.73 14.17 12.27
C VAL A 60 2.59 13.79 11.34
N THR A 61 2.35 14.61 10.31
CA THR A 61 1.42 14.24 9.24
C THR A 61 2.13 13.34 8.23
N LEU A 62 1.50 12.20 7.93
CA LEU A 62 1.89 11.29 6.87
C LEU A 62 1.11 11.65 5.61
N ASN A 63 1.83 12.10 4.58
CA ASN A 63 1.27 12.35 3.25
C ASN A 63 1.64 11.17 2.36
N LEU A 64 0.65 10.57 1.71
CA LEU A 64 0.88 9.51 0.74
C LEU A 64 1.18 10.12 -0.63
N LEU A 65 2.22 9.62 -1.28
CA LEU A 65 2.53 9.89 -2.68
C LEU A 65 2.60 8.54 -3.42
N SER A 66 1.98 8.50 -4.59
CA SER A 66 2.06 7.34 -5.48
C SER A 66 3.19 7.49 -6.50
N THR A 67 3.80 6.39 -6.94
CA THR A 67 4.77 6.42 -8.06
C THR A 67 4.15 6.89 -9.37
N VAL A 68 2.82 6.83 -9.51
CA VAL A 68 2.10 7.42 -10.66
C VAL A 68 1.74 8.89 -10.46
N ASP A 69 1.89 9.43 -9.24
CA ASP A 69 1.73 10.86 -9.02
C ASP A 69 2.90 11.56 -9.71
N SER A 70 2.58 12.34 -10.73
CA SER A 70 3.57 13.18 -11.39
C SER A 70 4.12 14.19 -10.37
N LEU A 71 5.43 14.14 -10.10
CA LEU A 71 6.15 15.15 -9.30
C LEU A 71 6.10 16.58 -9.89
N TYR A 72 5.37 16.78 -10.99
CA TYR A 72 5.09 18.07 -11.60
C TYR A 72 4.01 18.85 -10.84
N GLN A 73 4.27 19.16 -9.57
CA GLN A 73 3.71 20.35 -8.93
C GLN A 73 4.64 21.52 -9.28
N HIS A 74 4.61 21.97 -10.54
CA HIS A 74 5.15 23.28 -10.89
C HIS A 74 4.20 24.32 -10.29
N GLY A 75 4.71 25.08 -9.33
CA GLY A 75 3.92 25.91 -8.44
C GLY A 75 2.97 26.89 -9.10
N LYS A 76 1.89 27.17 -8.39
CA LYS A 76 1.32 28.51 -8.19
C LYS A 76 0.78 28.61 -6.77
#